data_AF-A0A1V4MWW8-F1
#
_entry.id   AF-A0A1V4MWW8-F1
#
_cell.length_a   1.000
_cell.length_b   1.000
_cell.length_c   1.000
_cell.angle_alpha   90.00
_cell.angle_beta   90.00
_cell.angle_gamma   90.00
#
_symmetry.space_group_name_H-M   'P 1'
#
loop_
_entity.id
_entity.type
_entity.pdbx_description
1 polymer ?
#
loop_
_entity_poly.entity_id
_entity_poly.type
_entity_poly.pdbx_seq_one_letter_code
_entity_poly.pdbx_strand_id
1 'polypeptide(L)'
;MSCLLLFLCTVSCMDGGLLVVRTDIRELAGQPLPEGLYVLHISNDWFLAVGDPEGFGESCQLLDSGPVDLEDYSLVHLRVPDDTVSASAVGEVVFCRGRTAVVRRGGCVPDEPVFPGVHMVQPLRVYSERAMEPYRSTTESAPEDADTVDEMDRESASTQGE
;
A
#
# COMPACT_ATOMS: atom_id res chain seq x y z
N MET A 1 31.83 -19.57 22.95
CA MET A 1 31.81 -18.55 21.87
C MET A 1 30.36 -18.28 21.53
N SER A 2 29.75 -17.31 22.22
CA SER A 2 28.35 -16.95 22.02
C SER A 2 28.27 -15.95 20.88
N CYS A 3 27.70 -16.37 19.74
CA CYS A 3 27.37 -15.46 18.65
C CYS A 3 26.13 -14.66 19.09
N LEU A 4 26.38 -13.46 19.60
CA LEU A 4 25.37 -12.43 19.82
C LEU A 4 24.86 -11.98 18.44
N LEU A 5 23.72 -12.52 18.01
CA LEU A 5 22.99 -12.06 16.84
C LEU A 5 22.44 -10.66 17.14
N LEU A 6 23.20 -9.63 16.76
CA LEU A 6 22.70 -8.26 16.68
C LEU A 6 21.66 -8.22 15.56
N PHE A 7 20.39 -8.26 15.96
CA PHE A 7 19.26 -7.90 15.10
C PHE A 7 19.45 -6.42 14.75
N LEU A 8 19.95 -6.14 13.54
CA LEU A 8 19.86 -4.80 12.97
C LEU A 8 18.37 -4.53 12.74
N CYS A 9 17.70 -3.90 13.71
CA CYS A 9 16.49 -3.14 13.42
C CYS A 9 16.91 -2.00 12.50
N THR A 10 16.74 -2.19 11.21
CA THR A 10 16.85 -1.11 10.22
C THR A 10 15.70 -0.15 10.51
N VAL A 11 15.95 0.81 11.41
CA VAL A 11 15.04 1.92 11.69
C VAL A 11 14.77 2.62 10.37
N SER A 12 13.58 2.40 9.81
CA SER A 12 13.19 2.96 8.51
C SER A 12 12.69 4.37 8.74
N CYS A 13 13.61 5.24 9.14
CA CYS A 13 13.35 6.65 9.32
C CYS A 13 13.29 7.31 7.95
N MET A 14 12.13 7.89 7.63
CA MET A 14 11.90 8.58 6.37
C MET A 14 12.15 10.06 6.55
N ASP A 15 12.84 10.68 5.59
CA ASP A 15 13.05 12.13 5.60
C ASP A 15 11.77 12.85 5.16
N GLY A 16 11.49 14.02 5.74
CA GLY A 16 10.23 14.75 5.54
C GLY A 16 9.15 14.43 6.58
N GLY A 17 8.05 15.19 6.53
CA GLY A 17 6.97 15.15 7.52
C GLY A 17 5.80 14.23 7.14
N LEU A 18 5.01 13.84 8.13
CA LEU A 18 3.77 13.09 7.91
C LEU A 18 2.67 14.07 7.52
N LEU A 19 2.03 13.82 6.38
CA LEU A 19 1.11 14.77 5.77
C LEU A 19 -0.13 14.11 5.18
N VAL A 20 -1.24 14.84 5.26
CA VAL A 20 -2.51 14.50 4.62
C VAL A 20 -2.76 15.50 3.50
N VAL A 21 -2.92 14.99 2.30
CA VAL A 21 -3.23 15.82 1.13
C VAL A 21 -4.68 15.58 0.75
N ARG A 22 -5.46 16.66 0.69
CA ARG A 22 -6.86 16.67 0.30
C ARG A 22 -6.94 16.80 -1.23
N THR A 23 -7.24 15.70 -1.89
CA THR A 23 -7.45 15.67 -3.34
C THR A 23 -8.28 14.46 -3.71
N ASP A 24 -9.06 14.55 -4.79
CA ASP A 24 -9.73 13.39 -5.35
C ASP A 24 -8.67 12.50 -6.02
N ILE A 25 -8.62 11.21 -5.66
CA ILE A 25 -7.65 10.30 -6.27
C ILE A 25 -7.76 10.22 -7.80
N ARG A 26 -8.94 10.48 -8.36
CA ARG A 26 -9.12 10.54 -9.82
C ARG A 26 -8.28 11.66 -10.45
N GLU A 27 -7.98 12.71 -9.70
CA GLU A 27 -7.14 13.82 -10.14
C GLU A 27 -5.64 13.50 -10.02
N LEU A 28 -5.27 12.58 -9.10
CA LEU A 28 -3.91 12.03 -9.01
C LEU A 28 -3.60 11.00 -10.09
N ALA A 29 -4.62 10.30 -10.58
CA ALA A 29 -4.46 9.25 -11.58
C ALA A 29 -3.87 9.82 -12.88
N GLY A 30 -2.60 9.49 -13.15
CA GLY A 30 -1.88 9.91 -14.35
C GLY A 30 -0.96 11.12 -14.18
N GLN A 31 -0.89 11.72 -13.00
CA GLN A 31 0.15 12.70 -12.67
C GLN A 31 1.35 12.00 -12.01
N PRO A 32 2.60 12.35 -12.37
CA PRO A 32 3.75 11.84 -11.65
C PRO A 32 3.72 12.37 -10.21
N LEU A 33 3.94 11.49 -9.25
CA LEU A 33 4.10 11.91 -7.86
C LEU A 33 5.40 12.72 -7.72
N PRO A 34 5.42 13.79 -6.91
CA PRO A 34 6.65 14.51 -6.59
C PRO A 34 7.74 13.56 -6.10
N GLU A 35 8.98 13.82 -6.51
CA GLU A 35 10.14 13.08 -5.99
C GLU A 35 10.22 13.23 -4.47
N GLY A 36 10.53 12.14 -3.76
CA GLY A 36 10.60 12.12 -2.30
C GLY A 36 9.24 12.04 -1.59
N LEU A 37 8.13 11.93 -2.33
CA LEU A 37 6.82 11.62 -1.75
C LEU A 37 6.62 10.11 -1.61
N TYR A 38 6.26 9.68 -0.41
CA TYR A 38 5.95 8.28 -0.12
C TYR A 38 4.52 8.15 0.38
N VAL A 39 3.63 7.66 -0.49
CA VAL A 39 2.23 7.43 -0.15
C VAL A 39 2.11 6.25 0.81
N LEU A 40 1.37 6.42 1.90
CA LEU A 40 1.15 5.40 2.93
C LEU A 40 -0.27 4.83 2.90
N HIS A 41 -1.25 5.68 2.55
CA HIS A 41 -2.65 5.29 2.48
C HIS A 41 -3.41 6.17 1.50
N ILE A 42 -4.40 5.59 0.85
CA ILE A 42 -5.25 6.23 -0.14
C ILE A 42 -6.71 6.08 0.30
N SER A 43 -7.41 7.20 0.41
CA SER A 43 -8.87 7.29 0.52
C SER A 43 -9.45 7.84 -0.78
N ASN A 44 -10.77 8.03 -0.83
CA ASN A 44 -11.46 8.60 -1.99
C ASN A 44 -11.17 10.11 -2.18
N ASP A 45 -10.99 10.84 -1.09
CA ASP A 45 -10.97 12.31 -1.03
C ASP A 45 -9.71 12.88 -0.33
N TRP A 46 -8.77 12.01 0.04
CA TRP A 46 -7.47 12.36 0.60
C TRP A 46 -6.50 11.19 0.51
N PHE A 47 -5.21 11.46 0.67
CA PHE A 47 -4.20 10.43 0.90
C PHE A 47 -3.24 10.84 2.02
N LEU A 48 -2.64 9.84 2.66
CA LEU A 48 -1.58 9.99 3.66
C LEU A 48 -0.24 9.75 2.99
N ALA A 49 0.75 10.59 3.27
CA ALA A 49 2.10 10.41 2.77
C ALA A 49 3.16 10.91 3.76
N VAL A 50 4.41 10.54 3.49
CA VAL A 50 5.60 11.22 4.02
C VAL A 50 6.25 12.01 2.89
N GLY A 51 6.64 13.25 3.15
CA GLY A 51 7.37 14.06 2.18
C GLY A 51 7.48 15.53 2.59
N ASP A 52 7.75 16.38 1.61
CA ASP A 52 7.82 17.83 1.80
C ASP A 52 6.42 18.48 1.59
N PRO A 53 5.86 19.17 2.60
CA PRO A 53 4.58 19.86 2.46
C PRO A 53 4.62 21.03 1.45
N GLU A 54 5.78 21.62 1.15
CA GLU A 54 5.89 22.77 0.24
C GLU A 54 5.38 22.47 -1.17
N GLY A 55 5.48 21.20 -1.62
CA GLY A 55 5.03 20.75 -2.93
C GLY A 55 3.51 20.74 -3.14
N PHE A 56 2.70 20.86 -2.09
CA PHE A 56 1.24 20.65 -2.15
C PHE A 56 0.40 21.89 -1.79
N GLY A 57 1.03 22.98 -1.34
CA GLY A 57 0.35 24.22 -1.00
C GLY A 57 -0.80 24.05 0.01
N GLU A 58 -1.92 24.75 -0.22
CA GLU A 58 -3.08 24.76 0.70
C GLU A 58 -3.85 23.42 0.76
N SER A 59 -3.61 22.52 -0.19
CA SER A 59 -4.26 21.20 -0.21
C SER A 59 -3.64 20.21 0.78
N CYS A 60 -2.56 20.59 1.46
CA CYS A 60 -1.83 19.74 2.41
C CYS A 60 -2.02 20.20 3.85
N GLN A 61 -2.17 19.22 4.73
CA GLN A 61 -2.14 19.37 6.17
C GLN A 61 -0.95 18.57 6.72
N LEU A 62 0.04 19.28 7.27
CA LEU A 62 1.13 18.66 8.02
C LEU A 62 0.58 18.13 9.35
N LEU A 63 0.73 16.82 9.58
CA LEU A 63 0.33 16.16 10.83
C LEU A 63 1.49 16.08 11.81
N ASP A 64 2.69 15.78 11.31
CA ASP A 64 3.90 15.73 12.11
C ASP A 64 5.11 16.26 11.35
N SER A 65 5.95 17.00 12.04
CA SER A 65 7.14 17.66 11.49
C SER A 65 8.41 16.91 11.84
N GLY A 66 9.32 16.80 10.88
CA GLY A 66 10.59 16.12 11.08
C GLY A 66 10.54 14.67 10.61
N PRO A 67 11.66 13.94 10.73
CA PRO A 67 11.79 12.63 10.13
C PRO A 67 10.83 11.64 10.80
N VAL A 68 10.09 10.90 9.98
CA VAL A 68 8.99 10.03 10.40
C VAL A 68 9.47 8.60 10.47
N ASP A 69 9.31 7.96 11.62
CA ASP A 69 9.37 6.50 11.74
C ASP A 69 7.97 5.91 11.60
N LEU A 70 7.74 5.10 10.57
CA LEU A 70 6.43 4.48 10.33
C LEU A 70 6.01 3.52 11.45
N GLU A 71 6.97 2.99 12.22
CA GLU A 71 6.69 2.15 13.36
C GLU A 71 6.05 2.92 14.52
N ASP A 72 6.21 4.23 14.57
CA ASP A 72 5.55 5.08 15.57
C ASP A 72 4.08 5.32 15.23
N TYR A 73 3.61 4.93 14.04
CA TYR A 73 2.26 5.25 13.59
C TYR A 73 1.45 4.00 13.25
N SER A 74 0.13 4.11 13.41
CA SER A 74 -0.81 3.09 12.95
C SER A 74 -2.02 3.73 12.29
N LEU A 75 -2.54 3.04 11.29
CA LEU A 75 -3.83 3.36 10.67
C LEU A 75 -4.91 2.53 11.35
N VAL A 76 -5.91 3.22 11.89
CA VAL A 76 -7.02 2.65 12.65
C VAL A 76 -8.30 2.80 11.83
N HIS A 77 -9.02 1.69 11.66
CA HIS A 77 -10.35 1.67 11.05
C HIS A 77 -11.40 1.62 12.15
N LEU A 78 -12.30 2.58 12.16
CA LEU A 78 -13.33 2.78 13.18
C LEU A 78 -14.67 2.18 12.73
N ARG A 79 -15.46 1.70 13.69
CA ARG A 79 -16.83 1.24 13.48
C ARG A 79 -17.77 2.41 13.20
N VAL A 80 -17.58 3.48 13.94
CA VAL A 80 -18.36 4.72 13.87
C VAL A 80 -17.47 5.82 13.27
N PRO A 81 -17.98 6.60 12.31
CA PRO A 81 -17.20 7.68 11.72
C PRO A 81 -16.86 8.76 12.78
N ASP A 82 -15.64 9.29 12.69
CA ASP A 82 -15.10 10.38 13.50
C ASP A 82 -15.05 10.09 15.02
N ASP A 83 -15.11 8.81 15.40
CA ASP A 83 -15.05 8.35 16.80
C ASP A 83 -13.61 8.41 17.34
N THR A 84 -13.19 9.62 17.71
CA THR A 84 -11.87 9.87 18.29
C THR A 84 -11.67 9.22 19.65
N VAL A 85 -12.75 8.94 20.38
CA VAL A 85 -12.67 8.26 21.69
C VAL A 85 -12.18 6.83 21.48
N SER A 86 -12.78 6.09 20.54
CA SER A 86 -12.30 4.76 20.19
C SER A 86 -10.90 4.77 19.58
N ALA A 87 -10.57 5.74 18.73
CA ALA A 87 -9.23 5.87 18.18
C ALA A 87 -8.17 6.10 19.27
N SER A 88 -8.49 6.93 20.27
CA SER A 88 -7.58 7.28 21.38
C SER A 88 -7.23 6.10 22.28
N ALA A 89 -8.04 5.03 22.27
CA ALA A 89 -7.72 3.80 22.98
C ALA A 89 -6.50 3.07 22.38
N VAL A 90 -6.16 3.34 21.12
CA VAL A 90 -5.01 2.74 20.42
C VAL A 90 -3.74 3.58 20.60
N GLY A 91 -3.86 4.91 20.66
CA GLY A 91 -2.73 5.84 20.76
C GLY A 91 -3.15 7.31 20.65
N GLU A 92 -2.18 8.22 20.55
CA GLU A 92 -2.45 9.63 20.35
C GLU A 92 -3.02 9.87 18.94
N VAL A 93 -4.23 10.41 18.85
CA VAL A 93 -4.89 10.66 17.56
C VAL A 93 -4.28 11.90 16.89
N VAL A 94 -3.53 11.71 15.81
CA VAL A 94 -2.95 12.81 15.01
C VAL A 94 -3.86 13.23 13.85
N PHE A 95 -4.71 12.32 13.39
CA PHE A 95 -5.69 12.59 12.34
C PHE A 95 -6.89 11.66 12.48
N CYS A 96 -8.09 12.18 12.22
CA CYS A 96 -9.32 11.38 12.18
C CYS A 96 -10.25 11.98 11.12
N ARG A 97 -10.75 11.12 10.21
CA ARG A 97 -11.72 11.52 9.19
C ARG A 97 -12.52 10.32 8.74
N GLY A 98 -13.85 10.43 8.84
CA GLY A 98 -14.75 9.34 8.51
C GLY A 98 -14.40 8.13 9.37
N ARG A 99 -14.27 6.96 8.76
CA ARG A 99 -13.95 5.72 9.50
C ARG A 99 -12.47 5.43 9.65
N THR A 100 -11.60 6.40 9.39
CA THR A 100 -10.16 6.20 9.41
C THR A 100 -9.50 7.21 10.35
N ALA A 101 -8.60 6.73 11.19
CA ALA A 101 -7.76 7.56 12.04
C ALA A 101 -6.29 7.15 11.92
N VAL A 102 -5.40 8.12 12.03
CA VAL A 102 -3.96 7.90 12.18
C VAL A 102 -3.62 8.19 13.64
N VAL A 103 -2.97 7.23 14.28
CA VAL A 103 -2.56 7.34 15.69
C VAL A 103 -1.06 7.21 15.81
N ARG A 104 -0.45 8.04 16.65
CA ARG A 104 0.92 7.89 17.13
C ARG A 104 0.92 6.94 18.33
N ARG A 105 1.74 5.91 18.27
CA ARG A 105 1.92 4.88 19.29
C ARG A 105 2.99 5.37 20.27
N GLY A 106 2.64 5.51 21.55
CA GLY A 106 3.57 5.93 22.59
C GLY A 106 4.52 4.82 23.08
N GLY A 107 5.21 4.11 22.17
CA GLY A 107 6.07 2.97 22.47
C GLY A 107 5.47 1.61 22.09
N CYS A 108 5.99 0.51 22.66
CA CYS A 108 5.58 -0.86 22.35
C CYS A 108 4.06 -1.01 22.34
N VAL A 109 3.52 -1.46 21.21
CA VAL A 109 2.09 -1.77 21.03
C VAL A 109 1.61 -2.62 22.20
N PRO A 110 0.56 -2.22 22.94
CA PRO A 110 -0.01 -3.10 23.94
C PRO A 110 -0.48 -4.39 23.26
N ASP A 111 -0.17 -5.54 23.85
CA ASP A 111 -0.57 -6.88 23.38
C ASP A 111 -2.11 -7.08 23.35
N GLU A 112 -2.91 -6.05 23.63
CA GLU A 112 -4.36 -6.09 23.56
C GLU A 112 -4.81 -6.12 22.09
N PRO A 113 -5.38 -7.23 21.60
CA PRO A 113 -5.71 -7.38 20.19
C PRO A 113 -7.06 -6.74 19.82
N VAL A 114 -7.83 -6.24 20.80
CA VAL A 114 -9.21 -5.79 20.59
C VAL A 114 -9.49 -4.48 21.31
N PHE A 115 -9.70 -3.42 20.53
CA PHE A 115 -10.13 -2.11 21.02
C PHE A 115 -11.63 -1.91 20.74
N PRO A 116 -12.46 -1.55 21.74
CA PRO A 116 -13.86 -1.23 21.52
C PRO A 116 -14.05 -0.10 20.51
N GLY A 117 -14.96 -0.29 19.54
CA GLY A 117 -15.23 0.69 18.48
C GLY A 117 -14.21 0.71 17.34
N VAL A 118 -13.15 -0.09 17.42
CA VAL A 118 -12.17 -0.31 16.34
C VAL A 118 -12.52 -1.59 15.59
N HIS A 119 -12.39 -1.55 14.26
CA HIS A 119 -12.50 -2.71 13.38
C HIS A 119 -11.14 -3.35 13.13
N MET A 120 -10.11 -2.53 12.92
CA MET A 120 -8.79 -2.98 12.52
C MET A 120 -7.76 -1.93 12.88
N VAL A 121 -6.59 -2.39 13.32
CA VAL A 121 -5.38 -1.58 13.46
C VAL A 121 -4.35 -2.19 12.52
N GLN A 122 -3.71 -1.37 11.69
CA GLN A 122 -2.64 -1.82 10.80
C GLN A 122 -1.42 -0.89 10.91
N PRO A 123 -0.20 -1.42 10.83
CA PRO A 123 1.00 -0.60 10.75
C PRO A 123 1.01 0.20 9.44
N LEU A 124 1.56 1.41 9.47
CA LEU A 124 1.80 2.18 8.24
C LEU A 124 2.92 1.53 7.43
N ARG A 125 2.73 1.48 6.11
CA ARG A 125 3.69 0.95 5.15
C ARG A 125 3.64 1.80 3.89
N VAL A 126 4.78 1.95 3.22
CA VAL A 126 4.84 2.62 1.93
C VAL A 126 4.06 1.81 0.90
N TYR A 127 3.14 2.47 0.22
CA TYR A 127 2.37 1.95 -0.89
C TYR A 127 3.26 1.91 -2.13
N SER A 128 3.63 0.73 -2.63
CA SER A 128 4.45 0.62 -3.83
C SER A 128 3.62 0.82 -5.10
N GLU A 129 4.12 1.56 -6.09
CA GLU A 129 3.43 1.86 -7.36
C GLU A 129 2.91 0.63 -8.13
N ARG A 130 3.55 -0.55 -7.98
CA ARG A 130 3.07 -1.82 -8.56
C ARG A 130 1.68 -2.25 -8.08
N ALA A 131 1.18 -1.69 -6.97
CA ALA A 131 -0.17 -1.93 -6.48
C ALA A 131 -1.24 -1.03 -7.13
N MET A 132 -0.84 0.00 -7.89
CA MET A 132 -1.76 0.88 -8.66
C MET A 132 -1.94 0.42 -10.12
N GLU A 133 -1.23 -0.61 -10.58
CA GLU A 133 -1.55 -1.23 -11.86
C GLU A 133 -2.95 -1.86 -11.74
N PRO A 134 -3.93 -1.47 -12.58
CA PRO A 134 -5.20 -2.18 -12.60
C PRO A 134 -4.88 -3.65 -12.82
N TYR A 135 -5.43 -4.52 -11.97
CA TYR A 135 -5.32 -5.97 -12.10
C TYR A 135 -5.67 -6.32 -13.55
N ARG A 136 -4.66 -6.49 -14.42
CA ARG A 136 -4.85 -7.14 -15.70
C ARG A 136 -5.06 -8.58 -15.32
N SER A 137 -6.33 -8.96 -15.16
CA SER A 137 -6.71 -10.35 -15.23
C SER A 137 -6.13 -10.84 -16.55
N THR A 138 -5.01 -11.54 -16.47
CA THR A 138 -4.63 -12.48 -17.50
C THR A 138 -5.74 -13.52 -17.45
N THR A 139 -6.82 -13.25 -18.19
CA THR A 139 -7.57 -14.31 -18.85
C THR A 139 -6.50 -15.07 -19.62
N GLU A 140 -6.04 -16.15 -18.99
CA GLU A 140 -5.29 -17.21 -19.60
C GLU A 140 -6.01 -17.51 -20.91
N SER A 141 -5.41 -17.07 -22.01
CA SER A 141 -5.88 -17.40 -23.35
C SER A 141 -5.95 -18.92 -23.38
N ALA A 142 -7.17 -19.45 -23.41
CA ALA A 142 -7.39 -20.85 -23.71
C ALA A 142 -6.59 -21.16 -24.99
N PRO A 143 -5.77 -22.21 -25.02
CA PRO A 143 -5.14 -22.61 -26.27
C PRO A 143 -6.25 -23.07 -27.23
N GLU A 144 -6.61 -22.18 -28.15
CA GLU A 144 -7.26 -22.51 -29.42
C GLU A 144 -6.22 -23.19 -30.31
N ASP A 145 -5.88 -24.45 -30.01
CA ASP A 145 -5.18 -25.29 -30.98
C ASP A 145 -6.15 -26.35 -31.50
N ALA A 146 -6.69 -25.96 -32.64
CA ALA A 146 -7.49 -26.70 -33.57
C ALA A 146 -7.02 -28.14 -33.78
N ASP A 147 -8.01 -29.04 -33.75
CA ASP A 147 -8.09 -30.21 -34.63
C ASP A 147 -7.59 -29.84 -36.05
N THR A 148 -6.51 -30.45 -36.52
CA THR A 148 -6.29 -30.63 -37.96
C THR A 148 -5.40 -31.84 -38.25
N VAL A 149 -6.09 -32.94 -38.54
CA VAL A 149 -5.81 -34.02 -39.51
C VAL A 149 -4.44 -34.71 -39.55
N ASP A 150 -4.53 -35.94 -39.06
CA ASP A 150 -4.04 -37.23 -39.57
C ASP A 150 -3.47 -37.33 -41.01
N GLU A 151 -2.63 -38.36 -41.15
CA GLU A 151 -2.11 -39.00 -42.38
C GLU A 151 -1.12 -38.23 -43.26
N MET A 152 0.16 -38.59 -43.12
CA MET A 152 1.06 -38.64 -44.27
C MET A 152 2.00 -39.84 -44.17
N ASP A 153 1.49 -41.00 -44.56
CA ASP A 153 2.26 -42.19 -44.89
C ASP A 153 3.34 -41.87 -45.93
N ARG A 154 4.59 -42.15 -45.58
CA ARG A 154 5.70 -42.26 -46.52
C ARG A 154 6.41 -43.59 -46.29
N GLU A 155 5.80 -44.66 -46.78
CA GLU A 155 6.51 -45.89 -47.12
C GLU A 155 6.74 -45.96 -48.64
N SER A 156 8.00 -45.75 -48.98
CA SER A 156 8.84 -46.60 -49.84
C SER A 156 8.28 -47.25 -51.12
N ALA A 157 9.11 -47.11 -52.16
CA ALA A 157 9.46 -48.11 -53.19
C ALA A 157 8.99 -47.78 -54.62
N SER A 158 9.95 -47.25 -55.40
CA SER A 158 10.45 -47.78 -56.68
C SER A 158 9.50 -48.54 -57.60
N THR A 159 9.53 -48.16 -58.90
CA THR A 159 9.79 -49.00 -60.11
C THR A 159 9.22 -48.25 -61.32
N GLN A 160 10.03 -47.58 -62.17
CA GLN A 160 10.70 -48.10 -63.38
C GLN A 160 9.73 -48.50 -64.52
N GLY A 161 9.90 -47.91 -65.70
CA GLY A 161 9.52 -48.55 -66.98
C GLY A 161 8.53 -47.80 -67.87
N GLU A 162 9.12 -47.16 -68.90
CA GLU A 162 8.62 -46.93 -70.28
C GLU A 162 7.37 -46.07 -70.54
#